data_AF-T1CEL0-F1
#
_entry.id   AF-T1CEL0-F1
#
_cell.length_a   1.000
_cell.length_b   1.000
_cell.length_c   1.000
_cell.angle_alpha   90.00
_cell.angle_beta   90.00
_cell.angle_gamma   90.00
#
_symmetry.space_group_name_H-M   'P 1'
#
loop_
_entity.id
_entity.type
_entity.pdbx_description
1 polymer ?
#
loop_
_entity_poly.entity_id
_entity_poly.type
_entity_poly.pdbx_seq_one_letter_code
_entity_poly.pdbx_strand_id
1 'polypeptide(L)'
;LRKRIVGMTAEVTISGFSGSLSHWKQIARTARRVHGVQGMAPVVTGQAMLAADGNLSGARIEGIEPAREDEVLDLGSKLVAGHLTSLSEHGWNIILGRDLAYALGVTVGNHVVLMVPEGLVTPTGLVPRVRRFRVSGYF
;
A
#
# COMPACT_ATOMS: atom_id res chain seq x y z
N LEU A 1 11.18 15.66 -19.53
CA LEU A 1 9.73 15.49 -19.27
C LEU A 1 9.23 14.04 -19.42
N ARG A 2 9.80 13.17 -20.28
CA ARG A 2 9.39 11.74 -20.40
C ARG A 2 9.65 10.82 -19.18
N LYS A 3 10.64 11.12 -18.33
CA LYS A 3 11.01 10.26 -17.17
C LYS A 3 10.07 10.35 -15.95
N ARG A 4 9.19 11.35 -15.87
CA ARG A 4 8.31 11.54 -14.70
C ARG A 4 7.00 10.75 -14.76
N ILE A 5 6.59 10.26 -15.94
CA ILE A 5 5.31 9.56 -16.13
C ILE A 5 5.46 8.04 -15.96
N VAL A 6 6.64 7.48 -16.23
CA VAL A 6 6.88 6.02 -16.21
C VAL A 6 7.25 5.48 -14.82
N GLY A 7 7.67 6.33 -13.89
CA GLY A 7 8.15 5.89 -12.56
C GLY A 7 7.09 5.81 -11.46
N MET A 8 5.78 5.77 -11.79
CA MET A 8 4.69 5.79 -10.79
C MET A 8 3.85 4.51 -10.76
N THR A 9 4.16 3.53 -11.60
CA THR A 9 3.45 2.26 -11.67
C THR A 9 4.44 1.15 -11.92
N ALA A 10 4.27 -0.02 -11.28
CA ALA A 10 4.96 -1.23 -11.70
C ALA A 10 4.72 -1.43 -13.21
N GLU A 11 5.79 -1.54 -13.99
CA GLU A 11 5.70 -1.68 -15.44
C GLU A 11 5.03 -3.00 -15.82
N VAL A 12 5.10 -4.01 -14.94
CA VAL A 12 4.45 -5.31 -15.07
C VAL A 12 4.01 -5.82 -13.70
N THR A 13 2.74 -6.21 -13.58
CA THR A 13 2.19 -6.86 -12.37
C THR A 13 1.85 -8.32 -12.68
N ILE A 14 2.36 -9.25 -11.86
CA ILE A 14 2.00 -10.67 -11.93
C ILE A 14 1.02 -10.96 -10.80
N SER A 15 -0.24 -11.22 -11.15
CA SER A 15 -1.33 -11.50 -10.20
C SER A 15 -1.87 -12.93 -10.37
N GLY A 16 -2.23 -13.57 -9.25
CA GLY A 16 -2.94 -14.85 -9.28
C GLY A 16 -4.40 -14.66 -9.70
N PHE A 17 -5.00 -15.71 -10.28
CA PHE A 17 -6.38 -15.67 -10.79
C PHE A 17 -7.43 -15.40 -9.70
N SER A 18 -7.12 -15.71 -8.44
CA SER A 18 -7.96 -15.47 -7.26
C SER A 18 -7.58 -14.23 -6.46
N GLY A 19 -6.74 -13.34 -6.99
CA GLY A 19 -6.26 -12.14 -6.29
C GLY A 19 -5.14 -12.40 -5.26
N SER A 20 -4.83 -13.67 -4.96
CA SER A 20 -3.69 -14.07 -4.14
C SER A 20 -2.69 -14.90 -4.95
N LEU A 21 -1.41 -14.61 -4.79
CA LEU A 21 -0.32 -15.30 -5.46
C LEU A 21 0.42 -16.23 -4.49
N SER A 22 -0.01 -17.49 -4.43
CA SER A 22 0.71 -18.54 -3.69
C SER A 22 2.10 -18.75 -4.28
N HIS A 23 3.09 -19.04 -3.43
CA HIS A 23 4.48 -19.29 -3.84
C HIS A 23 5.15 -18.14 -4.62
N TRP A 24 4.78 -16.88 -4.35
CA TRP A 24 5.34 -15.70 -5.01
C TRP A 24 6.88 -15.67 -5.02
N LYS A 25 7.54 -16.20 -3.98
CA LYS A 25 9.02 -16.30 -3.90
C LYS A 25 9.61 -17.16 -5.01
N GLN A 26 8.93 -18.24 -5.43
CA GLN A 26 9.40 -19.10 -6.51
C GLN A 26 9.20 -18.43 -7.87
N ILE A 27 8.06 -17.78 -8.06
CA ILE A 27 7.76 -17.00 -9.27
C ILE A 27 8.77 -15.87 -9.43
N ALA A 28 9.09 -15.17 -8.34
CA ALA A 28 10.10 -14.11 -8.33
C ALA A 28 11.50 -14.62 -8.72
N ARG A 29 11.90 -15.81 -8.25
CA ARG A 29 13.18 -16.42 -8.67
C ARG A 29 13.22 -16.75 -10.15
N THR A 30 12.11 -17.20 -10.73
CA THR A 30 12.03 -17.49 -12.17
C THR A 30 12.03 -16.20 -12.99
N ALA A 31 11.22 -15.21 -12.59
CA ALA A 31 11.11 -13.93 -13.28
C ALA A 31 12.43 -13.14 -13.29
N ARG A 32 13.23 -13.17 -12.20
CA ARG A 32 14.58 -12.57 -12.17
C ARG A 32 15.54 -13.13 -13.22
N ARG A 33 15.28 -14.31 -13.80
CA ARG A 33 16.12 -14.89 -14.85
C ARG A 33 15.78 -14.35 -16.24
N VAL A 34 14.68 -13.61 -16.38
CA VAL A 34 14.27 -12.99 -17.64
C VAL A 34 15.11 -11.74 -17.87
N HIS A 35 15.70 -11.63 -19.06
CA HIS A 35 16.53 -10.49 -19.43
C HIS A 35 15.70 -9.20 -19.44
N GLY A 36 16.17 -8.17 -18.72
CA GLY A 36 15.49 -6.87 -18.59
C GLY A 36 14.77 -6.65 -17.26
N VAL A 37 14.65 -7.67 -16.38
CA VAL A 37 14.07 -7.49 -15.03
C VAL A 37 15.09 -6.84 -14.10
N GLN A 38 14.82 -5.61 -13.67
CA GLN A 38 15.73 -4.81 -12.83
C GLN A 38 15.46 -4.93 -11.32
N GLY A 39 14.21 -5.23 -10.94
CA GLY A 39 13.80 -5.35 -9.54
C GLY A 39 12.49 -6.12 -9.40
N MET A 40 12.22 -6.66 -8.21
CA MET A 40 10.95 -7.33 -7.91
C MET A 40 10.53 -7.14 -6.46
N ALA A 41 9.32 -6.61 -6.27
CA ALA A 41 8.70 -6.41 -4.97
C ALA A 41 7.33 -7.11 -4.88
N PRO A 42 7.01 -7.75 -3.75
CA PRO A 42 5.66 -8.23 -3.50
C PRO A 42 4.75 -7.06 -3.13
N VAL A 43 3.53 -7.05 -3.67
CA VAL A 43 2.51 -6.07 -3.32
C VAL A 43 1.18 -6.75 -3.05
N VAL A 44 0.47 -6.29 -2.03
CA VAL A 44 -0.92 -6.66 -1.74
C VAL A 44 -1.78 -5.43 -1.94
N THR A 45 -2.66 -5.45 -2.93
CA THR A 45 -3.55 -4.33 -3.24
C THR A 45 -4.96 -4.60 -2.75
N GLY A 46 -5.62 -3.61 -2.17
CA GLY A 46 -7.03 -3.70 -1.77
C GLY A 46 -7.74 -2.35 -1.84
N GLN A 47 -9.07 -2.37 -1.78
CA GLN A 47 -9.87 -1.16 -1.64
C GLN A 47 -10.37 -1.06 -0.20
N ALA A 48 -10.25 0.12 0.39
CA ALA A 48 -10.67 0.37 1.75
C ALA A 48 -11.27 1.78 1.89
N MET A 49 -11.95 1.98 3.02
CA MET A 49 -12.39 3.29 3.47
C MET A 49 -11.48 3.72 4.62
N LEU A 50 -11.00 4.96 4.58
CA LEU A 50 -10.24 5.59 5.65
C LEU A 50 -11.10 6.64 6.33
N ALA A 51 -11.12 6.62 7.66
CA ALA A 51 -11.83 7.58 8.47
C ALA A 51 -10.92 8.24 9.52
N ALA A 52 -11.07 9.55 9.70
CA ALA A 52 -10.44 10.32 10.77
C ALA A 52 -11.30 11.54 11.09
N ASP A 53 -11.54 11.79 12.39
CA ASP A 53 -12.24 12.99 12.90
C ASP A 53 -13.53 13.36 12.14
N GLY A 54 -14.32 12.35 11.77
CA GLY A 54 -15.60 12.52 11.06
C GLY A 54 -15.48 12.61 9.53
N ASN A 55 -14.26 12.76 8.98
CA ASN A 55 -14.00 12.69 7.55
C ASN A 55 -13.85 11.24 7.11
N LEU A 56 -14.35 10.94 5.91
CA LEU A 56 -14.35 9.62 5.32
C LEU A 56 -13.90 9.71 3.86
N SER A 57 -12.94 8.89 3.46
CA SER A 57 -12.45 8.85 2.08
C SER A 57 -12.19 7.41 1.63
N GLY A 58 -12.55 7.12 0.38
CA GLY A 58 -12.17 5.87 -0.26
C GLY A 58 -10.70 5.88 -0.64
N ALA A 59 -10.00 4.77 -0.42
CA ALA A 59 -8.58 4.66 -0.75
C ALA A 59 -8.27 3.28 -1.35
N ARG A 60 -7.31 3.27 -2.29
CA ARG A 60 -6.59 2.06 -2.65
C ARG A 60 -5.43 1.90 -1.67
N ILE A 61 -5.33 0.72 -1.09
CA ILE A 61 -4.30 0.37 -0.12
C ILE A 61 -3.32 -0.60 -0.78
N GLU A 62 -2.04 -0.35 -0.59
CA GLU A 62 -0.96 -1.19 -1.10
C GLU A 62 -0.08 -1.57 0.08
N GLY A 63 -0.07 -2.86 0.42
CA GLY A 63 0.87 -3.46 1.35
C GLY A 63 2.14 -3.83 0.61
N ILE A 64 3.26 -3.22 1.00
CA ILE A 64 4.56 -3.40 0.36
C ILE A 64 5.60 -3.89 1.38
N GLU A 65 6.70 -4.45 0.90
CA GLU A 65 7.90 -4.72 1.70
C GLU A 65 8.94 -3.61 1.42
N PRO A 66 9.17 -2.65 2.35
CA PRO A 66 9.98 -1.45 2.08
C PRO A 66 11.37 -1.75 1.50
N ALA A 67 12.03 -2.79 2.00
CA ALA A 67 13.38 -3.17 1.58
C ALA A 67 13.44 -3.64 0.11
N ARG A 68 12.32 -4.15 -0.44
CA ARG A 68 12.25 -4.64 -1.82
C ARG A 68 11.56 -3.64 -2.75
N GLU A 69 10.67 -2.80 -2.22
CA GLU A 69 9.98 -1.80 -3.02
C GLU A 69 10.97 -0.79 -3.61
N ASP A 70 12.00 -0.38 -2.85
CA ASP A 70 13.08 0.49 -3.35
C ASP A 70 13.86 -0.11 -4.53
N GLU A 71 13.84 -1.44 -4.74
CA GLU A 71 14.42 -2.07 -5.92
C GLU A 71 13.59 -1.83 -7.20
N VAL A 72 12.29 -1.50 -7.06
CA VAL A 72 11.34 -1.36 -8.18
C VAL A 72 10.94 0.10 -8.38
N LEU A 73 10.67 0.80 -7.28
CA LEU A 73 10.24 2.19 -7.26
C LEU A 73 11.10 2.95 -6.26
N ASP A 74 11.72 4.04 -6.71
CA ASP A 74 12.34 5.02 -5.81
C ASP A 74 11.24 5.82 -5.11
N LEU A 75 10.51 5.14 -4.20
CA LEU A 75 9.41 5.70 -3.43
C LEU A 75 9.95 6.55 -2.28
N GLY A 76 11.10 6.15 -1.71
CA GLY A 76 11.82 6.91 -0.68
C GLY A 76 12.10 8.37 -1.08
N SER A 77 12.57 8.63 -2.31
CA SER A 77 12.86 9.99 -2.77
C SER A 77 11.64 10.86 -3.03
N LYS A 78 10.45 10.26 -3.06
CA LYS A 78 9.18 10.96 -3.28
C LYS A 78 8.41 11.25 -2.00
N LEU A 79 8.87 10.73 -0.86
CA LEU A 79 8.29 11.05 0.42
C LEU A 79 8.53 12.53 0.76
N VAL A 80 7.45 13.21 1.08
CA VAL A 80 7.42 14.61 1.52
C VAL A 80 7.71 14.68 3.02
N ALA A 81 7.26 13.69 3.77
CA ALA A 81 7.49 13.55 5.20
C ALA A 81 7.52 12.07 5.61
N GLY A 82 8.31 11.75 6.63
CA GLY A 82 8.47 10.37 7.13
C GLY A 82 9.52 9.57 6.36
N HIS A 83 9.58 8.27 6.63
CA HIS A 83 10.52 7.34 6.00
C HIS A 83 9.81 6.04 5.65
N LEU A 84 10.12 5.43 4.50
CA LEU A 84 9.50 4.17 4.08
C LEU A 84 9.74 3.03 5.08
N THR A 85 10.89 3.07 5.76
CA THR A 85 11.27 2.15 6.83
C THR A 85 10.40 2.24 8.09
N SER A 86 9.51 3.24 8.19
CA SER A 86 8.50 3.29 9.24
C SER A 86 7.45 2.18 9.10
N LEU A 87 7.23 1.68 7.88
CA LEU A 87 6.32 0.58 7.60
C LEU A 87 6.98 -0.72 8.10
N SER A 88 6.58 -1.15 9.29
CA SER A 88 7.06 -2.39 9.90
C SER A 88 5.90 -3.34 10.14
N GLU A 89 6.19 -4.64 10.24
CA GLU A 89 5.16 -5.68 10.45
C GLU A 89 4.38 -5.51 11.77
N HIS A 90 4.94 -4.78 12.74
CA HIS A 90 4.36 -4.65 14.09
C HIS A 90 3.90 -3.23 14.43
N GLY A 91 4.41 -2.21 13.75
CA GLY A 91 3.91 -0.85 13.83
C GLY A 91 2.86 -0.67 12.75
N TRP A 92 1.58 -0.71 13.11
CA TRP A 92 0.45 -0.39 12.22
C TRP A 92 0.56 1.06 11.72
N ASN A 93 1.50 1.29 10.82
CA ASN A 93 1.86 2.57 10.26
C ASN A 93 1.35 2.62 8.84
N ILE A 94 0.92 3.81 8.43
CA ILE A 94 0.46 4.08 7.07
C ILE A 94 1.16 5.34 6.56
N ILE A 95 1.44 5.35 5.26
CA ILE A 95 1.87 6.53 4.53
C ILE A 95 0.71 6.89 3.62
N LEU A 96 0.31 8.16 3.61
CA LEU A 96 -0.83 8.63 2.83
C LEU A 96 -0.36 9.50 1.68
N GLY A 97 -1.09 9.49 0.57
CA GLY A 97 -0.93 10.54 -0.44
C GLY A 97 -1.34 11.90 0.16
N ARG A 98 -0.62 12.95 -0.20
CA ARG A 98 -0.84 14.30 0.32
C ARG A 98 -2.31 14.76 0.27
N ASP A 99 -2.98 14.59 -0.86
CA ASP A 99 -4.38 15.04 -1.04
C ASP A 99 -5.36 14.25 -0.17
N LEU A 100 -5.10 12.95 0.01
CA LEU A 100 -5.88 12.09 0.89
C LEU A 100 -5.71 12.47 2.36
N ALA A 101 -4.48 12.81 2.77
CA ALA A 101 -4.21 13.31 4.10
C ALA A 101 -4.93 14.64 4.37
N TYR A 102 -4.92 15.56 3.40
CA TYR A 102 -5.67 16.81 3.47
C TYR A 102 -7.18 16.58 3.57
N ALA A 103 -7.75 15.69 2.73
CA ALA A 103 -9.18 15.37 2.75
C ALA A 103 -9.62 14.74 4.10
N LEU A 104 -8.73 14.00 4.74
CA LEU A 104 -8.97 13.41 6.06
C LEU A 104 -8.66 14.37 7.22
N GLY A 105 -7.97 15.48 6.96
CA GLY A 105 -7.54 16.43 7.99
C GLY A 105 -6.43 15.91 8.91
N VAL A 106 -5.60 14.98 8.45
CA VAL A 106 -4.57 14.31 9.28
C VAL A 106 -3.15 14.73 8.93
N THR A 107 -2.30 14.77 9.96
CA THR A 107 -0.86 15.06 9.93
C THR A 107 -0.03 13.87 10.49
N VAL A 108 1.29 13.84 10.25
CA VAL A 108 2.16 12.76 10.75
C VAL A 108 2.02 12.68 12.27
N GLY A 109 1.79 11.48 12.78
CA GLY A 109 1.53 11.22 14.20
C GLY A 109 0.05 11.07 14.54
N ASN A 110 -0.88 11.52 13.69
CA ASN A 110 -2.30 11.25 13.87
C ASN A 110 -2.65 9.79 13.55
N HIS A 111 -3.90 9.40 13.82
CA HIS A 111 -4.40 8.07 13.54
C HIS A 111 -5.55 8.11 12.54
N VAL A 112 -5.62 7.10 11.70
CA VAL A 112 -6.73 6.85 10.78
C VAL A 112 -7.30 5.46 11.05
N VAL A 113 -8.60 5.29 10.82
CA VAL A 113 -9.25 3.99 10.87
C VAL A 113 -9.43 3.49 9.44
N LEU A 114 -8.82 2.34 9.15
CA LEU A 114 -8.97 1.64 7.88
C LEU A 114 -10.08 0.60 8.03
N MET A 115 -11.01 0.61 7.08
CA MET A 115 -12.15 -0.28 7.02
C MET A 115 -12.16 -0.99 5.67
N VAL A 116 -12.09 -2.31 5.68
CA VAL A 116 -12.18 -3.14 4.47
C VAL A 116 -13.56 -3.80 4.45
N PRO A 117 -14.34 -3.67 3.36
CA PRO A 117 -15.66 -4.29 3.24
C PRO A 117 -15.60 -5.82 3.13
N GLU A 118 -14.43 -6.44 3.04
CA GLU A 118 -14.25 -7.90 3.05
C GLU A 118 -14.37 -8.45 4.47
N GLY A 119 -15.63 -8.69 4.86
CA GLY A 119 -16.04 -9.11 6.20
C GLY A 119 -16.56 -10.55 6.28
N LEU A 120 -16.69 -11.06 7.50
CA LEU A 120 -17.44 -12.29 7.75
C LEU A 120 -18.93 -12.02 7.46
N VAL A 121 -19.52 -12.84 6.60
CA VAL A 121 -20.97 -12.82 6.37
C VAL A 121 -21.63 -13.42 7.60
N THR A 122 -22.37 -12.60 8.35
CA THR A 122 -23.19 -13.04 9.47
C THR A 122 -24.67 -12.99 9.07
N PRO A 123 -25.58 -13.72 9.75
CA PRO A 123 -27.02 -13.63 9.48
C PRO A 123 -27.59 -12.21 9.58
N THR A 124 -26.91 -11.33 10.31
CA THR A 124 -27.31 -9.93 10.55
C THR A 124 -26.71 -8.94 9.53
N GLY A 125 -25.82 -9.41 8.65
CA GLY A 125 -25.17 -8.59 7.61
C GLY A 125 -23.66 -8.76 7.55
N LEU A 126 -23.03 -7.91 6.72
CA LEU A 126 -21.60 -7.88 6.50
C LEU A 126 -20.91 -7.05 7.60
N VAL A 127 -20.02 -7.67 8.36
CA VAL A 127 -19.23 -6.97 9.39
C VAL A 127 -17.88 -6.56 8.81
N PRO A 128 -17.60 -5.26 8.57
CA PRO A 128 -16.34 -4.83 7.97
C PRO A 128 -15.16 -5.13 8.90
N ARG A 129 -13.99 -5.37 8.31
CA ARG A 129 -12.75 -5.48 9.07
C ARG A 129 -12.20 -4.08 9.31
N VAL A 130 -12.05 -3.71 10.58
CA VAL A 130 -11.58 -2.38 10.98
C VAL A 130 -10.25 -2.47 11.72
N ARG A 131 -9.32 -1.57 11.41
CA ARG A 131 -8.03 -1.45 12.09
C ARG A 131 -7.58 0.01 12.13
N ARG A 132 -7.04 0.43 13.28
CA ARG A 132 -6.44 1.76 13.44
C ARG A 132 -4.97 1.73 13.00
N PHE A 133 -4.58 2.70 12.19
CA PHE A 133 -3.22 2.94 11.74
C PHE A 133 -2.73 4.30 12.22
N ARG A 134 -1.43 4.43 12.46
CA ARG A 134 -0.75 5.70 12.73
C ARG A 134 -0.17 6.25 11.43
N VAL A 135 -0.44 7.52 11.14
CA VAL A 135 0.14 8.18 9.98
C VAL A 135 1.61 8.46 10.25
N SER A 136 2.48 7.88 9.44
CA SER A 136 3.94 7.93 9.61
C SER A 136 4.66 8.74 8.53
N GLY A 137 3.96 9.11 7.46
CA GLY A 137 4.51 9.90 6.37
C GLY A 137 3.52 10.25 5.27
N TYR A 138 4.00 11.04 4.32
CA TYR A 138 3.27 11.47 3.12
C TYR A 138 4.13 11.39 1.87
N PHE A 139 3.50 11.14 0.72
CA PHE A 139 4.07 11.35 -0.61
C PHE A 139 3.23 12.34 -1.42
#